data_AF-A0A5C5RYE5-F1
#
_entry.id   AF-A0A5C5RYE5-F1
#
_cell.length_a   1.000
_cell.length_b   1.000
_cell.length_c   1.000
_cell.angle_alpha   90.00
_cell.angle_beta   90.00
_cell.angle_gamma   90.00
#
_symmetry.space_group_name_H-M   'P 1'
#
loop_
_entity.id
_entity.type
_entity.pdbx_description
1 polymer ?
#
loop_
_entity_poly.entity_id
_entity_poly.type
_entity_poly.pdbx_seq_one_letter_code
_entity_poly.pdbx_strand_id
1 'polypeptide(L)'
;MIGLIVGVVVVAVCIATGSGWPLGLLIGGCFFLGLSLEVLLLCLVAAWRQNRKVLRAGTRWAAGSDAQRIRIENRINTIIIARENIKGFRRVGSLFVLQLPEGEVFAIPMALLDSILTDPDLARLID
;
A
#
# COMPACT_ATOMS: atom_id res chain seq x y z
N MET A 1 -24.49 12.43 -27.87
CA MET A 1 -25.77 12.48 -27.12
C MET A 1 -25.59 12.91 -25.68
N ILE A 2 -24.73 12.27 -24.88
CA ILE A 2 -24.56 12.59 -23.45
C ILE A 2 -24.19 14.06 -23.22
N GLY A 3 -23.24 14.61 -23.98
CA GLY A 3 -22.85 16.02 -23.86
C GLY A 3 -23.96 17.03 -24.16
N LEU A 4 -24.89 16.69 -25.07
CA LEU A 4 -26.05 17.55 -25.39
C LEU A 4 -27.08 17.53 -24.26
N ILE A 5 -27.31 16.35 -23.65
CA ILE A 5 -28.22 16.19 -22.51
C ILE A 5 -27.68 16.95 -21.29
N VAL A 6 -26.37 16.81 -21.00
CA VAL A 6 -25.71 17.55 -19.90
C VAL A 6 -25.80 19.05 -20.16
N GLY A 7 -25.56 19.51 -21.40
CA GLY A 7 -25.69 20.92 -21.77
C GLY A 7 -27.09 21.50 -21.56
N VAL A 8 -28.14 20.76 -21.95
CA VAL A 8 -29.55 21.20 -21.77
C VAL A 8 -29.93 21.29 -20.30
N VAL A 9 -29.55 20.31 -19.48
CA VAL A 9 -29.81 20.32 -18.03
C VAL A 9 -29.07 21.49 -17.37
N VAL A 10 -27.83 21.74 -17.77
CA VAL A 10 -27.01 22.85 -17.25
C VAL A 10 -27.65 24.20 -17.56
N VAL A 11 -28.07 24.42 -18.81
CA VAL A 11 -28.73 25.66 -19.24
C VAL A 11 -30.06 25.86 -18.48
N ALA A 12 -30.86 24.80 -18.32
CA ALA A 12 -32.12 24.86 -17.58
C ALA A 12 -31.93 25.22 -16.09
N VAL A 13 -30.90 24.67 -15.44
CA VAL A 13 -30.57 24.97 -14.03
C VAL A 13 -30.11 26.41 -13.87
N CYS A 14 -29.22 26.90 -14.74
CA CYS A 14 -28.74 28.29 -14.68
C CYS A 14 -29.85 29.32 -14.91
N ILE A 15 -30.79 29.04 -15.82
CA ILE A 15 -31.94 29.91 -16.08
C ILE A 15 -32.89 29.91 -14.87
N ALA A 16 -33.11 28.75 -14.24
CA ALA A 16 -34.03 28.63 -13.10
C ALA A 16 -33.49 29.27 -11.80
N THR A 17 -32.17 29.23 -11.55
CA THR A 17 -31.58 29.75 -10.31
C THR A 17 -31.05 31.18 -10.40
N GLY A 18 -30.99 31.78 -11.59
CA GLY A 18 -30.47 33.14 -11.81
C GLY A 18 -29.00 33.33 -11.41
N SER A 19 -28.31 32.25 -11.06
CA SER A 19 -26.95 32.22 -10.52
C SER A 19 -26.27 30.93 -10.98
N GLY A 20 -25.06 31.04 -11.53
CA GLY A 20 -24.24 29.90 -11.98
C GLY A 20 -23.53 29.16 -10.85
N TRP A 21 -23.69 29.60 -9.59
CA TRP A 21 -23.03 29.00 -8.42
C TRP A 21 -23.48 27.57 -8.11
N PRO A 22 -24.79 27.24 -8.06
CA PRO A 22 -25.25 25.87 -7.83
C PRO A 22 -24.75 24.92 -8.94
N LEU A 23 -24.66 25.44 -10.16
CA LEU A 23 -24.13 24.71 -11.31
C LEU A 23 -22.62 24.42 -11.15
N GLY A 24 -21.83 25.44 -10.78
CA GLY A 24 -20.41 25.28 -10.53
C GLY A 24 -20.12 24.30 -9.41
N LEU A 25 -20.93 24.31 -8.34
CA LEU A 25 -20.84 23.36 -7.24
C LEU A 25 -21.19 21.94 -7.68
N LEU A 26 -22.22 21.75 -8.50
CA LEU A 26 -22.62 20.43 -8.99
C LEU A 26 -21.56 19.84 -9.92
N ILE A 27 -21.05 20.62 -10.87
CA ILE A 27 -19.99 20.19 -11.80
C ILE A 27 -18.70 19.91 -11.02
N GLY A 28 -18.26 20.83 -10.17
CA GLY A 28 -17.05 20.69 -9.37
C GLY A 28 -17.13 19.50 -8.40
N GLY A 29 -18.27 19.32 -7.74
CA GLY A 29 -18.53 18.19 -6.85
C GLY A 29 -18.51 16.85 -7.58
N CYS A 30 -19.21 16.74 -8.71
CA CYS A 30 -19.20 15.53 -9.53
C CYS A 30 -17.79 15.20 -10.06
N PHE A 31 -17.04 16.21 -10.51
CA PHE A 31 -15.67 16.03 -10.99
C PHE A 31 -14.74 15.56 -9.86
N PHE A 32 -14.81 16.18 -8.69
CA PHE A 32 -14.00 15.82 -7.52
C PHE A 32 -14.31 14.39 -7.02
N LEU A 33 -15.59 14.02 -6.95
CA LEU A 33 -16.02 12.67 -6.59
C LEU A 33 -15.52 11.64 -7.61
N GLY A 34 -15.66 11.93 -8.91
CA GLY A 34 -15.17 11.08 -9.99
C GLY A 34 -13.67 10.82 -9.87
N LEU A 35 -12.86 11.89 -9.74
CA LEU A 35 -11.41 11.77 -9.59
C LEU A 35 -11.02 11.01 -8.31
N SER A 36 -11.70 11.26 -7.19
CA SER A 36 -11.41 10.57 -5.93
C SER A 36 -11.66 9.07 -6.04
N LEU A 37 -12.76 8.67 -6.68
CA LEU A 37 -13.08 7.28 -6.98
C LEU A 37 -12.04 6.63 -7.91
N GLU A 38 -11.61 7.33 -8.95
CA GLU A 38 -10.57 6.84 -9.86
C GLU A 38 -9.24 6.61 -9.15
N VAL A 39 -8.79 7.55 -8.33
CA VAL A 39 -7.56 7.42 -7.55
C VAL A 39 -7.66 6.23 -6.58
N LEU A 40 -8.78 6.07 -5.87
CA LEU A 40 -9.01 4.93 -4.99
C LEU A 40 -8.97 3.60 -5.75
N LEU A 41 -9.61 3.52 -6.92
CA LEU A 41 -9.58 2.34 -7.79
C LEU A 41 -8.16 2.02 -8.26
N LEU A 42 -7.38 3.03 -8.66
CA LEU A 42 -5.99 2.84 -9.07
C LEU A 42 -5.13 2.33 -7.92
N CYS A 43 -5.28 2.88 -6.71
CA CYS A 43 -4.60 2.39 -5.51
C CYS A 43 -4.97 0.93 -5.19
N LEU A 44 -6.27 0.59 -5.25
CA LEU A 44 -6.75 -0.77 -5.04
C LEU A 44 -6.21 -1.74 -6.09
N VAL A 45 -6.18 -1.36 -7.36
CA VAL A 45 -5.64 -2.18 -8.45
C VAL A 45 -4.13 -2.36 -8.31
N ALA A 46 -3.40 -1.30 -7.95
CA ALA A 46 -1.97 -1.39 -7.69
C ALA A 46 -1.67 -2.34 -6.52
N ALA A 47 -2.37 -2.17 -5.39
CA ALA A 47 -2.27 -3.06 -4.24
C ALA A 47 -2.64 -4.51 -4.60
N TRP A 48 -3.72 -4.71 -5.36
CA TRP A 48 -4.13 -6.04 -5.83
C TRP A 48 -3.08 -6.68 -6.73
N ARG A 49 -2.50 -5.93 -7.67
CA ARG A 49 -1.41 -6.41 -8.55
C ARG A 49 -0.16 -6.77 -7.74
N GLN A 50 0.21 -5.95 -6.76
CA GLN A 50 1.33 -6.22 -5.88
C GLN A 50 1.08 -7.48 -5.05
N ASN A 51 -0.09 -7.59 -4.42
CA ASN A 51 -0.49 -8.77 -3.65
C ASN A 51 -0.50 -10.04 -4.51
N ARG A 52 -0.99 -9.98 -5.76
CA ARG A 52 -0.97 -11.14 -6.68
C ARG A 52 0.42 -11.53 -7.17
N LYS A 53 1.37 -10.60 -7.20
CA LYS A 53 2.76 -10.90 -7.60
C LYS A 53 3.61 -11.38 -6.42
N VAL A 54 3.31 -10.88 -5.22
CA VAL A 54 4.11 -11.08 -4.01
C VAL A 54 3.55 -12.19 -3.12
N LEU A 55 2.23 -12.36 -3.04
CA LEU A 55 1.56 -13.28 -2.10
C LEU A 55 0.82 -14.45 -2.79
N ARG A 56 1.00 -14.66 -4.10
CA ARG A 56 0.34 -15.77 -4.81
C ARG A 56 0.98 -17.10 -4.41
N ALA A 57 0.18 -18.13 -4.18
CA ALA A 57 0.67 -19.49 -3.95
C ALA A 57 1.72 -19.89 -5.01
N GLY A 58 2.92 -20.27 -4.54
CA GLY A 58 4.09 -20.59 -5.38
C GLY A 58 5.07 -19.44 -5.61
N THR A 59 4.81 -18.22 -5.12
CA THR A 59 5.82 -17.16 -5.08
C THR A 59 6.94 -17.56 -4.14
N ARG A 60 8.17 -17.60 -4.66
CA ARG A 60 9.35 -17.88 -3.87
C ARG A 60 9.75 -16.61 -3.14
N TRP A 61 9.74 -16.72 -1.83
CA TRP A 61 10.41 -15.78 -0.95
C TRP A 61 11.63 -16.50 -0.41
N ALA A 62 12.75 -15.79 -0.37
CA ALA A 62 13.94 -16.26 0.30
C ALA A 62 14.36 -15.21 1.29
N ALA A 63 14.84 -15.62 2.45
CA ALA A 63 15.44 -14.71 3.39
C ALA A 63 16.77 -15.30 3.85
N GLY A 64 17.79 -14.45 3.90
CA GLY A 64 19.12 -14.78 4.37
C GLY A 64 19.52 -13.79 5.46
N SER A 65 20.15 -14.30 6.50
CA SER A 65 20.74 -13.50 7.57
C SER A 65 22.26 -13.58 7.46
N ASP A 66 22.92 -12.45 7.64
CA ASP A 66 24.34 -12.36 7.93
C ASP A 66 24.53 -11.55 9.22
N ALA A 67 25.74 -11.56 9.77
CA ALA A 67 26.06 -10.90 11.04
C ALA A 67 25.68 -9.41 11.05
N GLN A 68 25.76 -8.74 9.89
CA GLN A 68 25.48 -7.30 9.78
C GLN A 68 24.15 -6.95 9.10
N ARG A 69 23.55 -7.87 8.32
CA ARG A 69 22.42 -7.53 7.43
C ARG A 69 21.44 -8.69 7.28
N ILE A 70 20.17 -8.35 7.17
CA ILE A 70 19.08 -9.27 6.80
C ILE A 70 18.69 -8.96 5.36
N ARG A 71 18.74 -9.97 4.49
CA ARG A 71 18.34 -9.89 3.09
C ARG A 71 17.05 -10.66 2.89
N ILE A 72 16.03 -9.99 2.34
CA ILE A 72 14.75 -10.58 2.01
C ILE A 72 14.53 -10.43 0.53
N GLU A 73 14.45 -11.55 -0.16
CA GLU A 73 14.18 -11.62 -1.58
C GLU A 73 12.72 -12.00 -1.80
N ASN A 74 12.05 -11.20 -2.62
CA ASN A 74 10.80 -11.60 -3.24
C ASN A 74 10.92 -11.43 -4.76
N ARG A 75 9.85 -11.79 -5.48
CA ARG A 75 9.81 -11.74 -6.94
C ARG A 75 9.93 -10.32 -7.53
N ILE A 76 9.67 -9.27 -6.76
CA ILE A 76 9.65 -7.87 -7.20
C ILE A 76 10.94 -7.15 -6.82
N ASN A 77 11.42 -7.33 -5.58
CA ASN A 77 12.56 -6.62 -5.05
C ASN A 77 13.37 -7.47 -4.06
N THR A 78 14.60 -7.03 -3.84
CA THR A 78 15.44 -7.47 -2.74
C THR A 78 15.51 -6.35 -1.71
N ILE A 79 15.14 -6.66 -0.48
CA ILE A 79 15.12 -5.72 0.63
C ILE A 79 16.31 -6.09 1.52
N ILE A 80 17.19 -5.13 1.76
CA ILE A 80 18.38 -5.31 2.59
C ILE A 80 18.23 -4.40 3.79
N ILE A 81 18.15 -5.00 4.98
CA ILE A 81 18.00 -4.30 6.25
C ILE A 81 19.30 -4.46 7.03
N ALA A 82 19.95 -3.35 7.38
CA ALA A 82 21.10 -3.39 8.28
C ALA A 82 20.62 -3.71 9.71
N ARG A 83 21.32 -4.62 10.40
CA ARG A 83 20.90 -5.09 11.73
C ARG A 83 20.96 -3.97 12.78
N GLU A 84 21.93 -3.07 12.65
CA GLU A 84 22.07 -1.87 13.48
C GLU A 84 20.85 -0.93 13.44
N ASN A 85 20.07 -1.01 12.37
CA ASN A 85 18.89 -0.19 12.18
C ASN A 85 17.64 -0.81 12.82
N ILE A 86 17.70 -2.05 13.30
CA ILE A 86 16.53 -2.71 13.89
C ILE A 86 16.40 -2.28 15.36
N LYS A 87 15.38 -1.48 15.65
CA LYS A 87 15.10 -0.96 17.00
C LYS A 87 14.26 -1.91 17.85
N GLY A 88 13.50 -2.78 17.22
CA GLY A 88 12.62 -3.67 17.95
C GLY A 88 11.81 -4.60 17.04
N PHE A 89 11.24 -5.61 17.69
CA PHE A 89 10.50 -6.67 17.04
C PHE A 89 9.12 -6.80 17.68
N ARG A 90 8.09 -7.02 16.87
CA ARG A 90 6.75 -7.30 17.35
C ARG A 90 6.11 -8.38 16.50
N ARG A 91 5.68 -9.47 17.13
CA ARG A 91 4.83 -10.46 16.48
C ARG A 91 3.38 -9.98 16.42
N VAL A 92 2.79 -10.02 15.22
CA VAL A 92 1.38 -9.68 14.99
C VAL A 92 0.74 -10.80 14.17
N GLY A 93 0.19 -11.79 14.86
CA GLY A 93 -0.44 -12.96 14.23
C GLY A 93 0.55 -13.79 13.40
N SER A 94 0.33 -13.84 12.09
CA SER A 94 1.18 -14.54 11.11
C SER A 94 2.32 -13.67 10.54
N LEU A 95 2.40 -12.42 10.98
CA LEU A 95 3.41 -11.45 10.56
C LEU A 95 4.36 -11.12 11.71
N PHE A 96 5.60 -10.85 11.34
CA PHE A 96 6.63 -10.34 12.20
C PHE A 96 6.97 -8.92 11.78
N VAL A 97 6.86 -7.98 12.71
CA VAL A 97 6.98 -6.56 12.44
C VAL A 97 8.32 -6.07 12.98
N LEU A 98 9.19 -5.64 12.07
CA LEU A 98 10.44 -4.96 12.36
C LEU A 98 10.18 -3.46 12.50
N GLN A 99 10.67 -2.89 13.60
CA GLN A 99 10.76 -1.44 13.77
C GLN A 99 12.14 -0.97 13.34
N LEU A 100 12.18 -0.12 12.33
CA LEU A 100 13.38 0.51 11.79
C LEU A 100 13.56 1.91 12.40
N PRO A 101 14.68 2.60 12.14
CA PRO A 101 14.86 3.99 12.54
C PRO A 101 13.84 4.85 11.80
N GLU A 102 13.56 6.06 12.31
CA GLU A 102 12.61 7.00 11.70
C GLU A 102 11.14 6.56 11.64
N GLY A 103 10.76 5.51 12.38
CA GLY A 103 9.36 5.06 12.47
C GLY A 103 8.91 4.22 11.28
N GLU A 104 9.83 3.80 10.43
CA GLU A 104 9.55 2.81 9.39
C GLU A 104 9.22 1.45 10.03
N VAL A 105 8.19 0.81 9.49
CA VAL A 105 7.68 -0.47 9.98
C VAL A 105 7.66 -1.47 8.84
N PHE A 106 8.39 -2.57 8.99
CA PHE A 106 8.48 -3.60 7.96
C PHE A 106 7.89 -4.92 8.45
N ALA A 107 6.85 -5.42 7.76
CA ALA A 107 6.19 -6.67 8.10
C ALA A 107 6.71 -7.82 7.23
N ILE A 108 7.18 -8.89 7.86
CA ILE A 108 7.68 -10.12 7.23
C ILE A 108 6.77 -11.29 7.60
N PRO A 109 6.39 -12.16 6.65
CA PRO A 109 5.75 -13.43 6.98
C PRO A 109 6.60 -14.29 7.95
N MET A 110 6.00 -14.82 9.02
CA MET A 110 6.74 -15.65 9.99
C MET A 110 7.40 -16.88 9.36
N ALA A 111 6.83 -17.44 8.29
CA ALA A 111 7.42 -18.59 7.61
C ALA A 111 8.83 -18.31 7.03
N LEU A 112 9.17 -17.04 6.79
CA LEU A 112 10.52 -16.63 6.38
C LEU A 112 11.45 -16.40 7.56
N LEU A 113 10.89 -16.18 8.74
CA LEU A 113 11.65 -15.97 9.95
C LEU A 113 12.30 -17.28 10.41
N ASP A 114 11.62 -18.43 10.26
CA ASP A 114 12.19 -19.74 10.59
C ASP A 114 13.51 -20.04 9.85
N SER A 115 13.68 -19.51 8.63
CA SER A 115 14.94 -19.63 7.88
C SER A 115 16.03 -18.62 8.29
N ILE A 116 15.67 -17.54 8.98
CA ILE A 116 16.58 -16.46 9.44
C ILE A 116 16.98 -16.70 10.92
N LEU A 117 16.12 -17.39 11.68
CA LEU A 117 16.26 -17.67 13.12
C LEU A 117 17.33 -18.69 13.50
N THR A 118 18.01 -19.29 12.52
CA THR A 118 19.25 -20.05 12.75
C THR A 118 20.40 -19.19 13.26
N ASP A 119 20.24 -17.86 13.24
CA ASP A 119 21.16 -16.89 13.78
C ASP A 119 20.89 -16.59 15.27
N PRO A 120 21.78 -17.00 16.20
CA PRO A 120 21.55 -16.93 17.64
C PRO A 120 21.40 -15.50 18.17
N ASP A 121 21.96 -14.50 17.48
CA ASP A 121 21.84 -13.10 17.88
C ASP A 121 20.48 -12.49 17.46
N LEU A 122 19.83 -13.06 16.45
CA LEU A 122 18.46 -12.68 16.10
C LEU A 122 17.46 -13.31 17.08
N ALA A 123 17.66 -14.57 17.46
CA ALA A 123 16.80 -15.28 18.41
C ALA A 123 16.70 -14.56 19.76
N ARG A 124 17.80 -13.99 20.25
CA ARG A 124 17.84 -13.20 21.50
C ARG A 124 17.03 -11.90 21.47
N LEU A 125 16.68 -11.40 20.29
CA LEU A 125 15.89 -10.17 20.13
C LEU A 125 14.37 -10.45 20.03
N ILE A 126 13.97 -11.72 20.03
CA ILE A 126 12.57 -12.16 19.91
C ILE A 126 11.96 -12.53 21.27
N ASP A 127 12.79 -12.85 22.27
CA ASP A 127 12.40 -13.01 23.69
C ASP A 127 12.17 -11.67 24.39
#